data_AF-A0AAU7DWA4-F1
#
_entry.id   AF-A0AAU7DWA4-F1
#
_cell.length_a   1.000
_cell.length_b   1.000
_cell.length_c   1.000
_cell.angle_alpha   90.00
_cell.angle_beta   90.00
_cell.angle_gamma   90.00
#
_symmetry.space_group_name_H-M   'P 1'
#
loop_
_entity.id
_entity.type
_entity.pdbx_description
1 polymer ?
#
loop_
_entity_poly.entity_id
_entity_poly.type
_entity_poly.pdbx_seq_one_letter_code
_entity_poly.pdbx_strand_id
1 'polypeptide(L)'
;MPHGHSTSDPVELRSVLRWVTEQQGSKWAPRLELVCAEHPDPQRGVSQFEVIGLAGCAAQVAPHELLELLVAGAHSVTIRLDQCARSARVQDNFSHLTELFAATGMTSLRLSTTPPKAKRRRTLLDSARMPVSRRRLLTLGLSGNGDSSPGPPTPDLSHSDPQREAVALRYLMSQHLKNNSEHKEDIIAALTALDSPAVKLAAPGCVACNVCVRTCTSDALRLNHSGPPGTLTVSTLSQRPALCDGCNFCVSACPKDVLSIAGTWDWATTLFPPNSPLGQEHVQHQEVSAPVVSLTTATCERCNTRFPSTEATSLCQVCSYRRKNPFASTMPPGFRPPPSAAG
;
A
#
# COMPACT_ATOMS: atom_id res chain seq x y z
N MET A 1 13.62 12.54 33.88
CA MET A 1 14.32 11.88 32.75
C MET A 1 13.48 12.13 31.50
N PRO A 2 13.93 12.94 30.53
CA PRO A 2 13.16 13.16 29.32
C PRO A 2 13.43 12.01 28.35
N HIS A 3 12.39 11.23 28.02
CA HIS A 3 12.41 10.35 26.87
C HIS A 3 12.33 11.21 25.61
N GLY A 4 13.49 11.64 25.11
CA GLY A 4 13.59 12.19 23.76
C GLY A 4 13.39 11.05 22.76
N HIS A 5 12.16 10.85 22.30
CA HIS A 5 11.93 10.18 21.03
C HIS A 5 12.50 11.08 19.94
N SER A 6 13.76 10.84 19.58
CA SER A 6 14.30 11.29 18.30
C SER A 6 13.49 10.56 17.23
N THR A 7 12.45 11.22 16.73
CA THR A 7 11.83 10.88 15.45
C THR A 7 12.89 11.15 14.40
N SER A 8 13.76 10.17 14.19
CA SER A 8 14.71 10.19 13.08
C SER A 8 13.90 10.35 11.79
N ASP A 9 14.19 11.38 11.02
CA ASP A 9 13.56 11.63 9.73
C ASP A 9 13.62 10.37 8.86
N PRO A 10 12.56 10.09 8.07
CA PRO A 10 12.56 8.95 7.16
C PRO A 10 13.73 9.04 6.18
N VAL A 11 14.35 7.90 5.88
CA VAL A 11 15.43 7.82 4.90
C VAL A 11 14.78 7.83 3.51
N GLU A 12 14.81 8.98 2.83
CA GLU A 12 14.28 9.13 1.48
C GLU A 12 15.33 8.82 0.40
N LEU A 13 14.95 8.01 -0.60
CA LEU A 13 15.79 7.66 -1.75
C LEU A 13 15.53 8.51 -3.00
N ARG A 14 14.80 9.62 -2.90
CA ARG A 14 14.42 10.48 -4.04
C ARG A 14 15.60 10.95 -4.90
N SER A 15 16.70 11.35 -4.28
CA SER A 15 17.91 11.76 -5.00
C SER A 15 18.55 10.60 -5.75
N VAL A 16 18.51 9.39 -5.17
CA VAL A 16 18.99 8.16 -5.80
C VAL A 16 18.11 7.81 -6.98
N LEU A 17 16.79 7.84 -6.80
CA LEU A 17 15.80 7.60 -7.86
C LEU A 17 16.05 8.53 -9.05
N ARG A 18 16.17 9.84 -8.81
CA ARG A 18 16.47 10.81 -9.87
C ARG A 18 17.76 10.46 -10.61
N TRP A 19 18.81 10.15 -9.86
CA TRP A 19 20.10 9.76 -10.44
C TRP A 19 19.99 8.49 -11.29
N VAL A 20 19.28 7.45 -10.83
CA VAL A 20 19.06 6.22 -11.61
C VAL A 20 18.29 6.54 -12.91
N THR A 21 17.24 7.35 -12.85
CA THR A 21 16.49 7.79 -14.03
C THR A 21 17.39 8.55 -15.02
N GLU A 22 18.33 9.35 -14.53
CA GLU A 22 19.32 10.04 -15.38
C GLU A 22 20.30 9.08 -16.07
N GLN A 23 20.55 7.89 -15.48
CA GLN A 23 21.37 6.85 -16.10
C GLN A 23 20.63 6.04 -17.18
N GLN A 24 19.31 6.20 -17.32
CA GLN A 24 18.56 5.57 -18.41
C GLN A 24 19.09 6.07 -19.77
N GLY A 25 19.65 5.15 -20.56
CA GLY A 25 20.34 5.45 -21.83
C GLY A 25 21.87 5.35 -21.75
N SER A 26 22.44 5.14 -20.57
CA SER A 26 23.82 4.64 -20.44
C SER A 26 23.89 3.21 -21.00
N LYS A 27 25.07 2.81 -21.46
CA LYS A 27 25.33 1.45 -21.99
C LYS A 27 25.03 0.34 -20.96
N TRP A 28 24.96 0.67 -19.68
CA TRP A 28 24.78 -0.29 -18.59
C TRP A 28 23.80 0.25 -17.54
N ALA A 29 22.81 -0.56 -17.19
CA ALA A 29 21.92 -0.30 -16.06
C ALA A 29 22.69 -0.48 -14.74
N PRO A 30 22.60 0.47 -13.78
CA PRO A 30 23.41 0.42 -12.57
C PRO A 30 22.96 -0.71 -11.64
N ARG A 31 23.93 -1.37 -10.99
CA ARG A 31 23.68 -2.33 -9.91
C ARG A 31 23.95 -1.62 -8.59
N LEU A 32 22.94 -1.49 -7.75
CA LEU A 32 22.99 -0.69 -6.54
C LEU A 32 23.25 -1.55 -5.32
N GLU A 33 24.11 -1.06 -4.44
CA GLU A 33 24.37 -1.65 -3.13
C GLU A 33 24.12 -0.58 -2.06
N LEU A 34 23.01 -0.70 -1.34
CA LEU A 34 22.59 0.22 -0.30
C LEU A 34 23.17 -0.21 1.05
N VAL A 35 23.74 0.74 1.78
CA VAL A 35 24.44 0.48 3.04
C VAL A 35 24.02 1.51 4.09
N CYS A 36 23.72 1.05 5.31
CA CYS A 36 23.36 1.95 6.42
C CYS A 36 24.51 2.91 6.77
N ALA A 37 24.17 4.10 7.27
CA ALA A 37 25.15 5.10 7.73
C ALA A 37 26.15 4.54 8.77
N GLU A 38 25.69 3.63 9.63
CA GLU A 38 26.47 3.05 10.74
C GLU A 38 27.47 1.96 10.29
N HIS A 39 27.43 1.54 9.03
CA HIS A 39 28.28 0.45 8.57
C HIS A 39 29.77 0.88 8.60
N PRO A 40 30.68 0.10 9.21
CA PRO A 40 32.05 0.54 9.48
C PRO A 40 32.92 0.65 8.23
N ASP A 41 32.59 -0.10 7.17
CA ASP A 41 33.39 -0.14 5.95
C ASP A 41 32.55 -0.31 4.66
N PRO A 42 31.70 0.67 4.31
CA PRO A 42 30.75 0.55 3.21
C PRO A 42 31.47 0.50 1.84
N GLN A 43 32.66 1.11 1.73
CA GLN A 43 33.39 1.24 0.47
C GLN A 43 33.95 -0.08 -0.06
N ARG A 44 34.19 -1.08 0.80
CA ARG A 44 34.73 -2.37 0.36
C ARG A 44 33.64 -3.21 -0.31
N GLY A 45 33.88 -3.67 -1.53
CA GLY A 45 32.99 -4.62 -2.19
C GLY A 45 33.36 -4.92 -3.64
N VAL A 46 32.37 -5.44 -4.39
CA VAL A 46 32.56 -5.85 -5.78
C VAL A 46 32.42 -4.65 -6.71
N SER A 47 33.36 -4.45 -7.64
CA SER A 47 33.43 -3.26 -8.50
C SER A 47 32.27 -3.08 -9.48
N GLN A 48 31.42 -4.10 -9.66
CA GLN A 48 30.23 -4.03 -10.53
C GLN A 48 29.04 -3.34 -9.87
N PHE A 49 29.11 -3.07 -8.56
CA PHE A 49 28.06 -2.40 -7.81
C PHE A 49 28.48 -0.99 -7.43
N GLU A 50 27.57 -0.05 -7.67
CA GLU A 50 27.62 1.31 -7.14
C GLU A 50 27.14 1.28 -5.70
N VAL A 51 28.00 1.69 -4.78
CA VAL A 51 27.69 1.65 -3.35
C VAL A 51 27.15 3.00 -2.88
N ILE A 52 25.97 2.96 -2.27
CA ILE A 52 25.22 4.12 -1.81
C ILE A 52 25.09 4.03 -0.29
N GLY A 53 25.67 5.00 0.41
CA GLY A 53 25.49 5.20 1.84
C GLY A 53 24.16 5.91 2.09
N LEU A 54 23.30 5.27 2.88
CA LEU A 54 22.04 5.83 3.35
C LEU A 54 22.31 6.88 4.43
N ALA A 55 21.46 7.91 4.49
CA ALA A 55 21.50 8.90 5.56
C ALA A 55 21.14 8.31 6.95
N GLY A 56 20.51 7.14 6.98
CA GLY A 56 20.07 6.46 8.21
C GLY A 56 20.07 4.93 8.10
N CYS A 57 19.15 4.30 8.82
CA CYS A 57 19.01 2.84 8.84
C CYS A 57 18.19 2.36 7.64
N ALA A 58 18.60 1.26 7.00
CA ALA A 58 17.84 0.66 5.91
C ALA A 58 16.44 0.19 6.33
N ALA A 59 16.20 -0.06 7.63
CA ALA A 59 14.88 -0.41 8.16
C ALA A 59 13.88 0.77 8.13
N GLN A 60 14.36 1.99 7.83
CA GLN A 60 13.53 3.19 7.70
C GLN A 60 13.23 3.54 6.25
N VAL A 61 13.83 2.81 5.30
CA VAL A 61 13.54 2.96 3.87
C VAL A 61 12.22 2.25 3.60
N ALA A 62 11.28 2.96 2.98
CA ALA A 62 10.00 2.36 2.63
C ALA A 62 10.16 1.34 1.48
N PRO A 63 9.48 0.18 1.52
CA PRO A 63 9.58 -0.86 0.48
C PRO A 63 9.36 -0.36 -0.95
N HIS A 64 8.40 0.55 -1.15
CA HIS A 64 8.12 1.11 -2.47
C HIS A 64 9.32 1.84 -3.08
N GLU A 65 10.19 2.47 -2.28
CA GLU A 65 11.33 3.22 -2.82
C GLU A 65 12.35 2.31 -3.51
N LEU A 66 12.58 1.10 -2.97
CA LEU A 66 13.49 0.12 -3.59
C LEU A 66 12.94 -0.39 -4.92
N LEU A 67 11.63 -0.60 -4.97
CA LEU A 67 10.95 -1.04 -6.18
C LEU A 67 10.96 0.06 -7.24
N GLU A 68 10.77 1.32 -6.84
CA GLU A 68 10.86 2.46 -7.73
C GLU A 68 12.25 2.63 -8.33
N LEU A 69 13.33 2.29 -7.62
CA LEU A 69 14.68 2.24 -8.20
C LEU A 69 14.78 1.20 -9.33
N LEU A 70 14.17 0.02 -9.15
CA LEU A 70 14.13 -1.03 -10.17
C LEU A 70 13.28 -0.61 -11.37
N VAL A 71 12.12 0.01 -11.12
CA VAL A 71 11.24 0.58 -12.16
C VAL A 71 11.98 1.68 -12.94
N ALA A 72 12.76 2.52 -12.24
CA ALA A 72 13.60 3.54 -12.84
C ALA A 72 14.82 2.97 -13.59
N GLY A 73 14.98 1.64 -13.70
CA GLY A 73 15.99 1.03 -14.54
C GLY A 73 17.28 0.64 -13.80
N ALA A 74 17.28 0.62 -12.47
CA ALA A 74 18.33 -0.10 -11.76
C ALA A 74 18.25 -1.59 -12.11
N HIS A 75 19.40 -2.20 -12.46
CA HIS A 75 19.44 -3.62 -12.81
C HIS A 75 19.19 -4.52 -11.61
N SER A 76 19.75 -4.13 -10.46
CA SER A 76 19.54 -4.83 -9.19
C SER A 76 19.78 -3.88 -8.02
N VAL A 77 19.07 -4.08 -6.92
CA VAL A 77 19.23 -3.40 -5.63
C VAL A 77 19.58 -4.45 -4.58
N THR A 78 20.71 -4.27 -3.91
CA THR A 78 21.12 -5.12 -2.78
C THR A 78 21.24 -4.27 -1.53
N ILE A 79 20.60 -4.66 -0.43
CA ILE A 79 20.83 -4.05 0.88
C ILE A 79 21.87 -4.88 1.61
N ARG A 80 22.96 -4.23 2.04
CA ARG A 80 23.97 -4.85 2.89
C ARG A 80 23.56 -4.85 4.34
N LEU A 81 23.56 -6.05 4.91
CA LEU A 81 23.28 -6.32 6.31
C LEU A 81 24.51 -6.88 7.05
N ASP A 82 25.64 -7.08 6.36
CA ASP A 82 26.87 -7.44 7.05
C ASP A 82 27.25 -6.32 8.02
N GLN A 83 27.56 -6.69 9.27
CA GLN A 83 27.85 -5.73 10.34
C GLN A 83 26.72 -4.71 10.62
N CYS A 84 25.48 -5.02 10.22
CA CYS A 84 24.31 -4.22 10.59
C CYS A 84 23.78 -4.63 11.97
N ALA A 85 23.83 -3.72 12.95
CA ALA A 85 23.32 -3.98 14.30
C ALA A 85 21.80 -4.22 14.35
N ARG A 86 21.06 -3.82 13.30
CA ARG A 86 19.59 -3.94 13.20
C ARG A 86 19.15 -4.83 12.04
N SER A 87 19.97 -5.80 11.64
CA SER A 87 19.71 -6.66 10.47
C SER A 87 18.32 -7.33 10.52
N ALA A 88 17.89 -7.79 11.70
CA ALA A 88 16.57 -8.41 11.88
C ALA A 88 15.43 -7.45 11.50
N ARG A 89 15.47 -6.19 11.96
CA ARG A 89 14.44 -5.19 11.62
C ARG A 89 14.42 -4.88 10.12
N VAL A 90 15.58 -4.88 9.47
CA VAL A 90 15.66 -4.69 8.03
C VAL A 90 15.06 -5.89 7.30
N GLN A 91 15.35 -7.11 7.76
CA GLN A 91 14.77 -8.32 7.20
C GLN A 91 13.26 -8.36 7.35
N ASP A 92 12.74 -8.04 8.54
CA ASP A 92 11.30 -7.99 8.79
C ASP A 92 10.59 -7.01 7.84
N ASN A 93 11.15 -5.80 7.68
CA ASN A 93 10.59 -4.73 6.84
C ASN A 93 10.50 -5.09 5.35
N PHE A 94 11.37 -5.97 4.86
CA PHE A 94 11.43 -6.37 3.44
C PHE A 94 11.11 -7.84 3.20
N SER A 95 10.68 -8.57 4.23
CA SER A 95 10.45 -10.02 4.19
C SER A 95 9.50 -10.41 3.06
N HIS A 96 8.33 -9.77 2.99
CA HIS A 96 7.32 -10.01 1.96
C HIS A 96 7.86 -9.78 0.54
N LEU A 97 8.67 -8.73 0.32
CA LEU A 97 9.27 -8.48 -0.98
C LEU A 97 10.32 -9.52 -1.34
N THR A 98 11.16 -9.93 -0.38
CA THR A 98 12.20 -10.94 -0.63
C THR A 98 11.61 -12.31 -0.92
N GLU A 99 10.54 -12.71 -0.21
CA GLU A 99 9.81 -13.94 -0.45
C GLU A 99 9.13 -13.92 -1.82
N LEU A 100 8.46 -12.80 -2.14
CA LEU A 100 7.84 -12.59 -3.45
C LEU A 100 8.85 -12.71 -4.60
N PHE A 101 9.99 -12.03 -4.49
CA PHE A 101 11.01 -12.06 -5.54
C PHE A 101 11.64 -13.44 -5.66
N ALA A 102 11.91 -14.11 -4.54
CA ALA A 102 12.44 -15.48 -4.54
C ALA A 102 11.47 -16.47 -5.19
N ALA A 103 10.18 -16.43 -4.82
CA ALA A 103 9.16 -17.33 -5.34
C ALA A 103 8.90 -17.14 -6.84
N THR A 104 9.04 -15.92 -7.34
CA THR A 104 8.88 -15.58 -8.77
C THR A 104 10.18 -15.75 -9.58
N GLY A 105 11.28 -16.14 -8.94
CA GLY A 105 12.59 -16.28 -9.60
C GLY A 105 13.28 -14.95 -9.93
N MET A 106 12.76 -13.83 -9.43
CA MET A 106 13.36 -12.51 -9.61
C MET A 106 14.57 -12.35 -8.68
N THR A 107 15.68 -11.86 -9.24
CA THR A 107 16.94 -11.70 -8.50
C THR A 107 17.38 -10.25 -8.35
N SER A 108 16.54 -9.32 -8.80
CA SER A 108 16.82 -7.89 -8.85
C SER A 108 16.76 -7.21 -7.48
N LEU A 109 16.13 -7.80 -6.47
CA LEU A 109 16.15 -7.31 -5.07
C LEU A 109 16.76 -8.38 -4.16
N ARG A 110 17.73 -8.00 -3.32
CA ARG A 110 18.41 -8.93 -2.39
C ARG A 110 18.79 -8.27 -1.06
N LEU A 111 18.78 -9.07 0.01
CA LEU A 111 19.40 -8.72 1.30
C LEU A 111 20.66 -9.58 1.48
N SER A 112 21.81 -8.95 1.75
CA SER A 112 23.09 -9.66 1.89
C SER A 112 23.63 -9.55 3.31
N THR A 113 23.66 -10.67 4.04
CA THR A 113 24.28 -10.75 5.38
C THR A 113 25.76 -11.11 5.31
N THR A 114 26.22 -11.62 4.17
CA THR A 114 27.62 -11.99 3.97
C THR A 114 28.44 -10.78 3.52
N PRO A 115 29.60 -10.52 4.15
CA PRO A 115 30.50 -9.47 3.67
C PRO A 115 31.01 -9.81 2.27
N PRO A 116 31.23 -8.81 1.42
CA PRO A 116 31.70 -9.04 0.07
C PRO A 116 33.13 -9.61 0.08
N LYS A 117 33.37 -10.65 -0.73
CA LYS A 117 34.69 -11.30 -0.83
C LYS A 117 35.77 -10.38 -1.43
N ALA A 118 35.37 -9.38 -2.22
CA ALA A 118 36.27 -8.46 -2.90
C ALA A 118 36.74 -7.32 -1.97
N LYS A 119 38.06 -7.07 -1.94
CA LYS A 119 38.70 -6.10 -1.05
C LYS A 119 38.98 -4.73 -1.70
N ARG A 120 38.43 -4.44 -2.89
CA ARG A 120 38.65 -3.14 -3.55
C ARG A 120 37.82 -2.06 -2.86
N ARG A 121 38.43 -0.90 -2.59
CA ARG A 121 37.72 0.31 -2.15
C ARG A 121 37.06 0.97 -3.36
N ARG A 122 35.80 1.34 -3.21
CA ARG A 122 34.97 2.00 -4.23
C ARG A 122 34.57 3.39 -3.76
N THR A 123 34.14 4.23 -4.70
CA THR A 123 33.53 5.51 -4.38
C THR A 123 32.21 5.28 -3.67
N LEU A 124 32.05 5.86 -2.49
CA LEU A 124 30.78 5.86 -1.76
C LEU A 124 29.95 7.06 -2.23
N LEU A 125 28.77 6.79 -2.78
CA LEU A 125 27.78 7.81 -3.08
C LEU A 125 26.93 8.07 -1.84
N ASP A 126 26.61 9.33 -1.58
CA ASP A 126 25.74 9.73 -0.47
C ASP A 126 24.30 9.83 -1.00
N SER A 127 23.36 9.08 -0.40
CA SER A 127 21.96 9.09 -0.82
C SER A 127 21.33 10.47 -0.74
N ALA A 128 21.78 11.34 0.17
CA ALA A 128 21.29 12.71 0.30
C ALA A 128 21.95 13.67 -0.71
N ARG A 129 23.10 13.30 -1.29
CA ARG A 129 23.93 14.16 -2.15
C ARG A 129 24.40 13.43 -3.41
N MET A 130 23.43 12.91 -4.16
CA MET A 130 23.73 12.21 -5.41
C MET A 130 24.33 13.16 -6.47
N PRO A 131 25.34 12.72 -7.25
CA PRO A 131 25.91 13.52 -8.32
C PRO A 131 24.85 13.87 -9.37
N VAL A 132 24.72 15.15 -9.72
CA VAL A 132 23.84 15.59 -10.82
C VAL A 132 24.64 15.79 -12.10
N SER A 133 24.11 15.33 -13.24
CA SER A 133 24.76 15.54 -14.53
C SER A 133 24.69 17.02 -14.95
N ARG A 134 25.84 17.71 -14.91
CA ARG A 134 25.95 19.10 -15.39
C ARG A 134 25.56 19.26 -16.86
N ARG A 135 25.72 18.20 -17.68
CA ARG A 135 25.36 18.24 -19.11
C ARG A 135 23.84 18.31 -19.33
N ARG A 136 23.02 17.68 -18.47
CA ARG A 136 21.57 17.73 -18.59
C ARG A 136 20.95 19.01 -18.01
N LEU A 137 21.60 19.65 -17.03
CA LEU A 137 21.20 20.97 -16.54
C LEU A 137 21.30 22.07 -17.61
N LEU A 138 22.14 21.90 -18.63
CA LEU A 138 22.32 22.85 -19.72
C LEU A 138 21.54 22.49 -20.99
N THR A 139 20.94 21.31 -21.07
CA THR A 139 20.16 20.83 -22.24
C THR A 139 18.67 20.68 -21.94
N LEU A 140 18.15 21.44 -20.95
CA LEU A 140 16.77 21.43 -20.42
C LEU A 140 15.66 21.81 -21.44
N GLY A 141 15.88 21.64 -22.75
CA GLY A 141 14.89 21.96 -23.79
C GLY A 141 14.99 21.17 -25.11
N LEU A 142 15.85 20.14 -25.24
CA LEU A 142 16.05 19.48 -26.55
C LEU A 142 15.98 17.94 -26.57
N SER A 143 15.68 17.27 -25.47
CA SER A 143 15.52 15.79 -25.48
C SER A 143 14.05 15.39 -25.60
N GLY A 144 13.47 15.66 -26.77
CA GLY A 144 12.24 15.03 -27.25
C GLY A 144 12.59 13.98 -28.31
N ASN A 145 12.97 12.78 -27.89
CA ASN A 145 13.12 11.63 -28.80
C ASN A 145 11.95 10.66 -28.59
N GLY A 146 10.87 10.89 -29.34
CA GLY A 146 10.43 10.02 -30.43
C GLY A 146 10.08 8.54 -30.23
N ASP A 147 10.21 7.94 -29.04
CA ASP A 147 9.81 6.55 -28.85
C ASP A 147 8.45 6.46 -28.14
N SER A 148 7.42 6.06 -28.89
CA SER A 148 6.04 5.87 -28.44
C SER A 148 5.82 4.65 -27.52
N SER A 149 6.87 4.08 -26.94
CA SER A 149 6.71 3.06 -25.90
C SER A 149 6.39 3.77 -24.58
N PRO A 150 5.37 3.32 -23.83
CA PRO A 150 5.13 3.87 -22.50
C PRO A 150 6.38 3.61 -21.65
N GLY A 151 7.08 4.69 -21.31
CA GLY A 151 8.23 4.64 -20.41
C GLY A 151 7.84 4.07 -19.04
N PRO A 152 8.82 3.74 -18.19
CA PRO A 152 8.53 3.30 -16.83
C PRO A 152 7.65 4.34 -16.10
N PRO A 153 6.66 3.91 -15.31
CA PRO A 153 5.80 4.83 -14.59
C PRO A 153 6.64 5.68 -13.64
N THR A 154 6.48 7.00 -13.71
CA THR A 154 7.07 7.91 -12.75
C THR A 154 6.30 7.82 -11.42
N PRO A 155 6.99 7.78 -10.26
CA PRO A 155 6.30 7.76 -8.97
C PRO A 155 5.37 8.96 -8.80
N ASP A 156 4.10 8.68 -8.53
CA ASP A 156 3.13 9.70 -8.13
C ASP A 156 3.20 9.89 -6.62
N LEU A 157 3.73 11.04 -6.20
CA LEU A 157 3.92 11.36 -4.78
C LEU A 157 2.61 11.69 -4.05
N SER A 158 1.48 11.78 -4.75
CA SER A 158 0.16 11.91 -4.13
C SER A 158 -0.39 10.58 -3.63
N HIS A 159 0.16 9.46 -4.11
CA HIS A 159 -0.19 8.13 -3.65
C HIS A 159 0.42 7.80 -2.29
N SER A 160 -0.34 7.09 -1.47
CA SER A 160 0.17 6.48 -0.23
C SER A 160 1.20 5.37 -0.52
N ASP A 161 2.03 5.06 0.46
CA ASP A 161 3.11 4.06 0.33
C ASP A 161 2.66 2.69 -0.21
N PRO A 162 1.54 2.09 0.25
CA PRO A 162 1.07 0.81 -0.27
C PRO A 162 0.65 0.90 -1.75
N GLN A 163 0.08 2.03 -2.15
CA GLN A 163 -0.31 2.27 -3.55
C GLN A 163 0.93 2.36 -4.44
N ARG A 164 1.97 3.08 -3.99
CA ARG A 164 3.24 3.19 -4.71
C ARG A 164 3.92 1.83 -4.82
N GLU A 165 3.92 1.04 -3.75
CA GLU A 165 4.42 -0.34 -3.74
C GLU A 165 3.68 -1.21 -4.75
N ALA A 166 2.34 -1.25 -4.70
CA ALA A 166 1.54 -2.07 -5.59
C ALA A 166 1.70 -1.64 -7.07
N VAL A 167 1.82 -0.34 -7.36
CA VAL A 167 2.09 0.16 -8.72
C VAL A 167 3.46 -0.31 -9.21
N ALA A 168 4.51 -0.16 -8.39
CA ALA A 168 5.85 -0.57 -8.76
C ALA A 168 5.96 -2.10 -8.94
N LEU A 169 5.38 -2.89 -8.04
CA LEU A 169 5.31 -4.35 -8.16
C LEU A 169 4.54 -4.77 -9.40
N ARG A 170 3.37 -4.19 -9.67
CA ARG A 170 2.58 -4.52 -10.86
C ARG A 170 3.38 -4.28 -12.13
N TYR A 171 4.11 -3.16 -12.22
CA TYR A 171 4.98 -2.88 -13.35
C TYR A 171 6.08 -3.94 -13.49
N LEU A 172 6.87 -4.17 -12.43
CA LEU A 172 7.98 -5.13 -12.44
C LEU A 172 7.51 -6.55 -12.78
N MET A 173 6.41 -7.00 -12.17
CA MET A 173 5.84 -8.32 -12.41
C MET A 173 5.27 -8.43 -13.83
N SER A 174 4.65 -7.37 -14.36
CA SER A 174 4.18 -7.38 -15.76
C SER A 174 5.34 -7.54 -16.74
N GLN A 175 6.48 -6.88 -16.50
CA GLN A 175 7.68 -7.02 -17.32
C GLN A 175 8.30 -8.41 -17.16
N HIS A 176 8.34 -8.93 -15.94
CA HIS A 176 8.84 -10.28 -15.67
C HIS A 176 8.00 -11.35 -16.38
N LEU A 177 6.67 -11.24 -16.33
CA LEU A 177 5.75 -12.12 -17.05
C LEU A 177 5.89 -12.00 -18.58
N LYS A 178 6.09 -10.79 -19.11
CA LYS A 178 6.35 -10.56 -20.54
C LYS A 178 7.66 -11.22 -20.98
N ASN A 179 8.71 -11.13 -20.16
CA ASN A 179 10.05 -11.68 -20.46
C ASN A 179 10.14 -13.20 -20.25
N ASN A 180 9.23 -13.80 -19.47
CA ASN A 180 9.22 -15.22 -19.13
C ASN A 180 7.88 -15.87 -19.51
N SER A 181 7.42 -15.63 -20.74
CA SER A 181 6.09 -16.06 -21.20
C SER A 181 5.86 -17.58 -21.08
N GLU A 182 6.92 -18.39 -21.24
CA GLU A 182 6.86 -19.86 -21.10
C GLU A 182 6.59 -20.31 -19.66
N HIS A 183 6.97 -19.51 -18.66
CA HIS A 183 6.79 -19.80 -17.23
C HIS A 183 5.71 -18.95 -16.57
N LYS A 184 4.83 -18.34 -17.38
CA LYS A 184 3.77 -17.44 -16.89
C LYS A 184 2.87 -18.10 -15.86
N GLU A 185 2.48 -19.36 -16.08
CA GLU A 185 1.60 -20.10 -15.18
C GLU A 185 2.28 -20.40 -13.84
N ASP A 186 3.55 -20.82 -13.86
CA ASP A 186 4.35 -21.06 -12.66
C ASP A 186 4.49 -19.79 -11.81
N ILE A 187 4.75 -18.65 -12.47
CA ILE A 187 4.86 -17.35 -11.79
C ILE A 187 3.52 -16.95 -11.17
N ILE A 188 2.41 -17.10 -11.88
CA ILE A 188 1.07 -16.80 -11.34
C ILE A 188 0.72 -17.73 -10.17
N ALA A 189 1.06 -19.01 -10.27
CA ALA A 189 0.88 -19.97 -9.18
C ALA A 189 1.70 -19.58 -7.94
N ALA A 190 2.95 -19.16 -8.12
CA ALA A 190 3.79 -18.65 -7.04
C ALA A 190 3.20 -17.39 -6.38
N LEU A 191 2.68 -16.45 -7.18
CA LEU A 191 1.99 -15.25 -6.67
C LEU A 191 0.70 -15.59 -5.91
N THR A 192 0.00 -16.66 -6.30
CA THR A 192 -1.24 -17.10 -5.65
C THR A 192 -0.96 -17.83 -4.33
N ALA A 193 0.20 -18.48 -4.22
CA ALA A 193 0.62 -19.21 -3.03
C ALA A 193 1.16 -18.32 -1.91
N LEU A 194 1.44 -17.04 -2.19
CA LEU A 194 1.98 -16.09 -1.23
C LEU A 194 0.94 -15.06 -0.79
N ASP A 195 0.88 -14.86 0.52
CA ASP A 195 0.08 -13.81 1.13
C ASP A 195 0.70 -12.44 0.88
N SER A 196 -0.14 -11.48 0.49
CA SER A 196 0.20 -10.07 0.51
C SER A 196 -0.10 -9.47 1.89
N PRO A 197 0.52 -8.32 2.24
CA PRO A 197 0.19 -7.60 3.48
C PRO A 197 -1.27 -7.14 3.58
N ALA A 198 -2.02 -7.14 2.47
CA ALA A 198 -3.41 -6.72 2.45
C ALA A 198 -4.30 -7.75 3.14
N VAL A 199 -4.98 -7.34 4.21
CA VAL A 199 -5.98 -8.19 4.89
C VAL A 199 -7.27 -8.27 4.09
N LYS A 200 -7.92 -9.42 4.11
CA LYS A 200 -9.27 -9.62 3.56
C LYS A 200 -10.31 -9.41 4.64
N LEU A 201 -11.25 -8.50 4.39
CA LEU A 201 -12.27 -8.13 5.38
C LEU A 201 -13.59 -8.87 5.17
N ALA A 202 -14.30 -9.10 6.28
CA ALA A 202 -15.70 -9.49 6.30
C ALA A 202 -16.47 -8.60 7.29
N ALA A 203 -17.74 -8.29 6.98
CA ALA A 203 -18.55 -7.39 7.81
C ALA A 203 -20.01 -7.85 7.99
N PRO A 204 -20.25 -9.08 8.51
CA PRO A 204 -21.62 -9.54 8.78
C PRO A 204 -22.30 -8.65 9.82
N GLY A 205 -23.43 -8.04 9.48
CA GLY A 205 -24.12 -7.08 10.36
C GLY A 205 -23.64 -5.63 10.21
N CYS A 206 -22.86 -5.32 9.17
CA CYS A 206 -22.54 -3.94 8.79
C CYS A 206 -23.80 -3.09 8.69
N VAL A 207 -23.73 -1.87 9.22
CA VAL A 207 -24.85 -0.90 9.19
C VAL A 207 -24.64 0.25 8.21
N ALA A 208 -23.62 0.15 7.33
CA ALA A 208 -23.24 1.18 6.36
C ALA A 208 -22.99 2.58 6.99
N CYS A 209 -22.44 2.65 8.22
CA CYS A 209 -22.17 3.91 8.92
C CYS A 209 -20.98 4.73 8.38
N ASN A 210 -20.24 4.19 7.41
CA ASN A 210 -19.10 4.83 6.75
C ASN A 210 -17.87 5.16 7.63
N VAL A 211 -17.83 4.73 8.90
CA VAL A 211 -16.69 5.02 9.79
C VAL A 211 -15.41 4.37 9.27
N CYS A 212 -15.45 3.08 8.92
CA CYS A 212 -14.27 2.34 8.42
C CYS A 212 -13.64 2.98 7.18
N VAL A 213 -14.46 3.51 6.27
CA VAL A 213 -14.01 4.22 5.05
C VAL A 213 -13.29 5.51 5.43
N ARG A 214 -13.87 6.32 6.33
CA ARG A 214 -13.27 7.60 6.76
C ARG A 214 -11.99 7.43 7.56
N THR A 215 -11.83 6.30 8.25
CA THR A 215 -10.64 5.99 9.05
C THR A 215 -9.52 5.34 8.24
N CYS A 216 -9.80 4.82 7.05
CA CYS A 216 -8.79 4.16 6.24
C CYS A 216 -7.88 5.20 5.58
N THR A 217 -6.67 5.36 6.10
CA THR A 217 -5.69 6.36 5.65
C THR A 217 -5.14 6.09 4.25
N SER A 218 -5.16 4.84 3.82
CA SER A 218 -4.74 4.42 2.47
C SER A 218 -5.89 4.39 1.46
N ASP A 219 -7.07 4.87 1.86
CA ASP A 219 -8.29 4.86 1.04
C ASP A 219 -8.69 3.45 0.54
N ALA A 220 -8.20 2.36 1.14
CA ALA A 220 -8.48 1.00 0.69
C ALA A 220 -9.97 0.61 0.75
N LEU A 221 -10.82 1.37 1.43
CA LEU A 221 -12.25 1.09 1.57
C LEU A 221 -13.11 2.12 0.83
N ARG A 222 -14.19 1.65 0.20
CA ARG A 222 -15.20 2.49 -0.46
C ARG A 222 -16.59 1.95 -0.13
N LEU A 223 -17.50 2.86 0.24
CA LEU A 223 -18.91 2.55 0.43
C LEU A 223 -19.71 3.18 -0.72
N ASN A 224 -20.21 2.32 -1.61
CA ASN A 224 -21.00 2.74 -2.76
C ASN A 224 -22.48 2.49 -2.50
N HIS A 225 -23.33 3.39 -3.00
CA HIS A 225 -24.78 3.27 -2.91
C HIS A 225 -25.36 3.20 -4.32
N SER A 226 -26.07 2.11 -4.62
CA SER A 226 -26.73 1.92 -5.90
C SER A 226 -28.23 1.74 -5.71
N GLY A 227 -29.02 2.52 -6.42
CA GLY A 227 -30.48 2.45 -6.40
C GLY A 227 -31.13 3.80 -6.73
N PRO A 228 -32.41 3.81 -7.15
CA PRO A 228 -33.13 5.04 -7.41
C PRO A 228 -33.28 5.89 -6.12
N PRO A 229 -33.23 7.23 -6.22
CA PRO A 229 -33.56 8.12 -5.11
C PRO A 229 -34.96 7.79 -4.55
N GLY A 230 -35.12 7.84 -3.23
CA GLY A 230 -36.41 7.62 -2.57
C GLY A 230 -36.88 6.16 -2.48
N THR A 231 -36.05 5.19 -2.90
CA THR A 231 -36.34 3.75 -2.79
C THR A 231 -35.29 3.03 -1.96
N LEU A 232 -35.48 1.71 -1.75
CA LEU A 232 -34.45 0.87 -1.16
C LEU A 232 -33.19 0.91 -2.04
N THR A 233 -32.05 1.21 -1.42
CA THR A 233 -30.74 1.28 -2.07
C THR A 233 -29.90 0.10 -1.62
N VAL A 234 -29.08 -0.44 -2.51
CA VAL A 234 -28.04 -1.41 -2.12
C VAL A 234 -26.79 -0.61 -1.77
N SER A 235 -26.37 -0.71 -0.51
CA SER A 235 -25.10 -0.21 -0.04
C SER A 235 -24.07 -1.32 -0.07
N THR A 236 -22.99 -1.13 -0.81
CA THR A 236 -21.89 -2.09 -0.90
C THR A 236 -20.62 -1.47 -0.33
N LEU A 237 -20.15 -2.04 0.78
CA LEU A 237 -18.80 -1.79 1.26
C LEU A 237 -17.85 -2.66 0.43
N SER A 238 -16.83 -2.04 -0.13
CA SER A 238 -15.85 -2.69 -0.99
C SER A 238 -14.44 -2.31 -0.59
N GLN A 239 -13.49 -3.20 -0.86
CA GLN A 239 -12.08 -3.08 -0.52
C GLN A 239 -11.23 -3.16 -1.78
N ARG A 240 -10.24 -2.27 -1.90
CA ARG A 240 -9.19 -2.28 -2.92
C ARG A 240 -7.92 -2.90 -2.30
N PRO A 241 -7.61 -4.19 -2.56
CA PRO A 241 -6.51 -4.88 -1.88
C PRO A 241 -5.16 -4.21 -2.11
N ALA A 242 -4.92 -3.71 -3.32
CA ALA A 242 -3.68 -3.01 -3.70
C ALA A 242 -3.38 -1.74 -2.90
N LEU A 243 -4.34 -1.20 -2.16
CA LEU A 243 -4.13 -0.02 -1.31
C LEU A 243 -4.16 -0.37 0.18
N CYS A 244 -4.41 -1.62 0.54
CA CYS A 244 -4.50 -2.04 1.94
C CYS A 244 -3.10 -2.36 2.48
N ASP A 245 -2.69 -1.68 3.55
CA ASP A 245 -1.42 -1.88 4.26
C ASP A 245 -1.49 -2.88 5.41
N GLY A 246 -2.67 -3.47 5.64
CA GLY A 246 -2.89 -4.38 6.77
C GLY A 246 -2.87 -3.72 8.15
N CYS A 247 -2.99 -2.38 8.26
CA CYS A 247 -2.92 -1.68 9.56
C CYS A 247 -4.06 -2.02 10.53
N ASN A 248 -5.15 -2.63 10.05
CA ASN A 248 -6.33 -3.05 10.83
C ASN A 248 -7.06 -1.92 11.60
N PHE A 249 -6.75 -0.65 11.34
CA PHE A 249 -7.39 0.46 12.03
C PHE A 249 -8.91 0.50 11.79
N CYS A 250 -9.35 0.16 10.57
CA CYS A 250 -10.76 0.09 10.22
C CYS A 250 -11.56 -0.91 11.08
N VAL A 251 -10.95 -2.02 11.50
CA VAL A 251 -11.55 -3.04 12.37
C VAL A 251 -11.81 -2.43 13.74
N SER A 252 -10.76 -1.85 14.36
CA SER A 252 -10.85 -1.22 15.68
C SER A 252 -11.80 0.00 15.72
N ALA A 253 -11.95 0.69 14.59
CA ALA A 253 -12.81 1.86 14.47
C ALA A 253 -14.29 1.51 14.26
N CYS A 254 -14.65 0.25 14.02
CA CYS A 254 -16.03 -0.13 13.72
C CYS A 254 -16.94 0.02 14.96
N PRO A 255 -17.90 0.95 14.98
CA PRO A 255 -18.73 1.18 16.18
C PRO A 255 -19.73 0.06 16.48
N LYS A 256 -19.87 -0.90 15.56
CA LYS A 256 -20.73 -2.08 15.74
C LYS A 256 -19.92 -3.35 16.00
N ASP A 257 -18.59 -3.27 15.96
CA ASP A 257 -17.70 -4.42 16.16
C ASP A 257 -18.04 -5.62 15.25
N VAL A 258 -18.42 -5.31 14.01
CA VAL A 258 -18.83 -6.31 13.00
C VAL A 258 -17.80 -6.48 11.88
N LEU A 259 -16.88 -5.53 11.73
CA LEU A 259 -15.82 -5.62 10.73
C LEU A 259 -14.69 -6.48 11.28
N SER A 260 -14.30 -7.53 10.57
CA SER A 260 -13.32 -8.52 11.01
C SER A 260 -12.38 -8.94 9.87
N ILE A 261 -11.26 -9.55 10.22
CA ILE A 261 -10.29 -10.12 9.27
C ILE A 261 -10.71 -11.55 8.96
N ALA A 262 -10.99 -11.81 7.69
CA ALA A 262 -11.37 -13.12 7.17
C ALA A 262 -10.18 -13.90 6.57
N GLY A 263 -9.01 -13.26 6.48
CA GLY A 263 -7.79 -13.82 5.93
C GLY A 263 -6.91 -12.73 5.33
N THR A 264 -6.05 -13.12 4.40
CA THR A 264 -5.16 -12.27 3.61
C THR A 264 -5.51 -12.38 2.13
N TRP A 265 -5.18 -11.34 1.36
CA TRP A 265 -5.21 -11.42 -0.10
C TRP A 265 -3.91 -12.04 -0.60
N ASP A 266 -3.97 -12.83 -1.64
CA ASP A 266 -2.76 -13.29 -2.33
C ASP A 266 -2.19 -12.18 -3.24
N TRP A 267 -0.91 -12.31 -3.60
CA TRP A 267 -0.25 -11.34 -4.47
C TRP A 267 -0.83 -11.32 -5.89
N ALA A 268 -1.29 -12.45 -6.43
CA ALA A 268 -1.87 -12.49 -7.76
C ALA A 268 -3.13 -11.62 -7.83
N THR A 269 -4.04 -11.75 -6.87
CA THR A 269 -5.26 -10.93 -6.76
C THR A 269 -4.94 -9.47 -6.47
N THR A 270 -3.92 -9.19 -5.65
CA THR A 270 -3.52 -7.83 -5.29
C THR A 270 -2.94 -7.07 -6.49
N LEU A 271 -2.12 -7.72 -7.32
CA LEU A 271 -1.43 -7.09 -8.44
C LEU A 271 -2.22 -7.19 -9.76
N PHE A 272 -2.85 -8.33 -10.01
CA PHE A 272 -3.50 -8.73 -11.27
C PHE A 272 -4.92 -9.24 -11.01
N PRO A 273 -5.85 -8.34 -10.70
CA PRO A 273 -7.19 -8.78 -10.37
C PRO A 273 -7.88 -9.45 -11.58
N PRO A 274 -8.76 -10.44 -11.34
CA PRO A 274 -9.22 -11.43 -12.33
C PRO A 274 -9.98 -10.86 -13.55
N ASN A 275 -10.34 -9.57 -13.53
CA ASN A 275 -11.01 -8.88 -14.64
C ASN A 275 -10.11 -7.85 -15.35
N SER A 276 -8.83 -7.79 -15.01
CA SER A 276 -7.87 -6.94 -15.70
C SER A 276 -7.14 -7.78 -16.75
N PRO A 277 -7.22 -7.46 -18.05
CA PRO A 277 -6.47 -8.21 -19.05
C PRO A 277 -4.97 -8.13 -18.73
N LEU A 278 -4.38 -9.29 -18.44
CA LEU A 278 -2.94 -9.46 -18.21
C LEU A 278 -2.19 -8.86 -19.41
N GLY A 279 -1.53 -7.72 -19.20
CA GLY A 279 -0.65 -7.11 -20.20
C GLY A 279 -1.27 -6.03 -21.10
N GLN A 280 -2.46 -5.50 -20.82
CA GLN A 280 -2.90 -4.26 -21.47
C GLN A 280 -2.42 -3.02 -20.68
N GLU A 281 -1.49 -2.28 -21.27
CA GLU A 281 -0.87 -1.06 -20.73
C GLU A 281 -1.83 0.14 -20.61
N HIS A 282 -3.08 0.02 -21.07
CA HIS A 282 -4.06 1.10 -21.15
C HIS A 282 -5.35 0.83 -20.37
N VAL A 283 -5.30 0.12 -19.24
CA VAL A 283 -6.42 0.12 -18.29
C VAL A 283 -6.29 1.36 -17.42
N GLN A 284 -6.91 2.46 -17.84
CA GLN A 284 -7.15 3.64 -17.01
C GLN A 284 -7.75 3.21 -15.67
N HIS A 285 -6.94 3.22 -14.60
CA HIS A 285 -7.31 3.27 -13.19
C HIS A 285 -8.59 2.52 -12.75
N GLN A 286 -8.95 1.40 -13.40
CA GLN A 286 -10.08 0.59 -12.95
C GLN A 286 -9.56 -0.32 -11.85
N GLU A 287 -9.32 0.30 -10.70
CA GLU A 287 -8.89 -0.38 -9.48
C GLU A 287 -9.94 -1.40 -9.11
N VAL A 288 -9.48 -2.64 -8.90
CA VAL A 288 -10.40 -3.70 -8.54
C VAL A 288 -10.77 -3.56 -7.09
N SER A 289 -12.07 -3.44 -6.89
CA SER A 289 -12.72 -3.37 -5.60
C SER A 289 -13.48 -4.67 -5.37
N ALA A 290 -13.09 -5.41 -4.33
CA ALA A 290 -13.77 -6.62 -3.90
C ALA A 290 -14.89 -6.25 -2.91
N PRO A 291 -16.12 -6.79 -3.07
CA PRO A 291 -17.18 -6.55 -2.09
C PRO A 291 -16.84 -7.20 -0.75
N VAL A 292 -16.91 -6.42 0.33
CA VAL A 292 -16.80 -6.89 1.72
C VAL A 292 -18.17 -7.30 2.24
N VAL A 293 -19.19 -6.47 1.97
CA VAL A 293 -20.59 -6.75 2.29
C VAL A 293 -21.50 -5.86 1.44
N SER A 294 -22.65 -6.40 1.03
CA SER A 294 -23.74 -5.65 0.43
C SER A 294 -24.98 -5.79 1.30
N LEU A 295 -25.66 -4.67 1.56
CA LEU A 295 -26.88 -4.64 2.36
C LEU A 295 -27.89 -3.64 1.80
N THR A 296 -29.16 -3.93 2.03
CA THR A 296 -30.24 -3.00 1.70
C THR A 296 -30.32 -1.89 2.73
N THR A 297 -30.32 -0.65 2.26
CA THR A 297 -30.42 0.56 3.08
C THR A 297 -31.54 1.46 2.59
N ALA A 298 -32.17 2.17 3.53
CA ALA A 298 -33.11 3.24 3.26
C ALA A 298 -32.53 4.58 3.75
N THR A 299 -33.03 5.69 3.20
CA THR A 299 -32.72 7.04 3.70
C THR A 299 -33.86 7.49 4.61
N CYS A 300 -33.53 7.90 5.83
CA CYS A 300 -34.53 8.39 6.78
C CYS A 300 -35.13 9.72 6.31
N GLU A 301 -36.45 9.82 6.16
CA GLU A 301 -37.15 11.04 5.72
C GLU A 301 -36.95 12.23 6.67
N ARG A 302 -36.65 11.97 7.95
CA ARG A 302 -36.51 13.01 8.96
C ARG A 302 -35.09 13.57 9.09
N CYS A 303 -34.07 12.72 9.03
CA CYS A 303 -32.68 13.13 9.29
C CYS A 303 -31.73 12.86 8.12
N ASN A 304 -32.24 12.34 7.00
CA ASN A 304 -31.49 11.95 5.80
C ASN A 304 -30.34 10.96 6.05
N THR A 305 -30.29 10.34 7.22
CA THR A 305 -29.30 9.31 7.55
C THR A 305 -29.67 8.01 6.86
N ARG A 306 -28.71 7.35 6.22
CA ARG A 306 -28.88 6.00 5.69
C ARG A 306 -28.84 4.98 6.83
N PHE A 307 -29.73 4.00 6.78
CA PHE A 307 -29.80 2.93 7.76
C PHE A 307 -30.18 1.60 7.11
N PRO A 308 -29.73 0.45 7.65
CA PRO A 308 -30.13 -0.85 7.16
C PRO A 308 -31.64 -1.03 7.26
N SER A 309 -32.28 -1.46 6.18
CA SER A 309 -33.71 -1.72 6.16
C SER A 309 -34.03 -2.80 5.13
N THR A 310 -34.73 -3.85 5.57
CA THR A 310 -35.32 -4.88 4.71
C THR A 310 -36.74 -4.51 4.28
N GLU A 311 -37.37 -3.58 4.99
CA GLU A 311 -38.72 -3.08 4.73
C GLU A 311 -38.67 -1.61 4.30
N ALA A 312 -39.71 -1.12 3.62
CA ALA A 312 -39.82 0.29 3.24
C ALA A 312 -40.20 1.20 4.43
N THR A 313 -39.54 1.04 5.58
CA THR A 313 -39.73 1.96 6.71
C THR A 313 -39.11 3.32 6.39
N SER A 314 -39.85 4.40 6.66
CA SER A 314 -39.41 5.76 6.29
C SER A 314 -38.51 6.44 7.33
N LEU A 315 -38.41 5.88 8.55
CA LEU A 315 -37.67 6.48 9.66
C LEU A 315 -36.62 5.51 10.22
N CYS A 316 -35.39 6.01 10.41
CA CYS A 316 -34.36 5.26 11.11
C CYS A 316 -34.74 4.99 12.58
N GLN A 317 -34.07 4.04 13.22
CA GLN A 317 -34.33 3.64 14.61
C GLN A 317 -34.37 4.84 15.57
N VAL A 318 -33.44 5.79 15.44
CA VAL A 318 -33.36 6.98 16.30
C VAL A 318 -34.56 7.92 16.07
N CYS A 319 -34.92 8.17 14.80
CA CYS A 319 -36.04 9.04 14.47
C CYS A 319 -37.38 8.41 14.83
N SER A 320 -37.53 7.09 14.64
CA SER A 320 -38.69 6.31 15.07
C SER A 320 -38.83 6.35 16.60
N TYR A 321 -37.73 6.12 17.33
CA TYR A 321 -37.72 6.24 18.79
C TYR A 321 -38.10 7.64 19.28
N ARG A 322 -37.52 8.70 18.71
CA ARG A 322 -37.86 10.10 19.06
C ARG A 322 -39.30 10.46 18.71
N ARG A 323 -39.88 9.86 17.67
CA ARG A 323 -41.30 10.07 17.30
C ARG A 323 -42.23 9.38 18.32
N LYS A 324 -41.86 8.20 18.81
CA LYS A 324 -42.60 7.47 19.86
C LYS A 324 -42.39 8.08 21.26
N ASN A 325 -41.28 8.77 21.50
CA ASN A 325 -40.89 9.36 22.78
C ASN A 325 -40.54 10.85 22.62
N PRO A 326 -41.51 11.73 22.33
CA PRO A 326 -41.27 13.14 22.01
C PRO A 326 -40.58 13.90 23.15
N PHE A 327 -40.81 13.51 24.40
CA PHE A 327 -40.22 14.14 25.58
C PHE A 327 -38.93 13.46 26.07
N ALA A 328 -38.44 12.43 25.36
CA ALA A 328 -37.26 11.63 25.71
C ALA A 328 -37.25 11.01 27.13
N SER A 329 -38.31 11.18 27.91
CA SER A 329 -38.52 10.60 29.22
C SER A 329 -39.00 9.16 29.05
N THR A 330 -38.06 8.23 28.94
CA THR A 330 -38.32 6.82 29.27
C THR A 330 -38.07 6.65 30.75
N MET A 331 -39.08 6.21 31.48
CA MET A 331 -38.89 5.84 32.88
C MET A 331 -37.87 4.68 32.92
N PRO A 332 -36.86 4.72 33.80
CA PRO A 332 -35.91 3.62 33.94
C PRO A 332 -36.65 2.29 34.16
N PRO A 333 -36.12 1.15 33.67
CA PRO A 333 -36.68 -0.15 33.98
C PRO A 333 -36.83 -0.31 35.50
N GLY A 334 -38.05 -0.59 35.97
CA GLY A 334 -38.36 -0.75 37.40
C GLY A 334 -38.88 0.50 38.13
N PHE A 335 -39.02 1.64 37.45
CA PHE A 335 -39.65 2.81 38.06
C PHE A 335 -41.13 2.54 38.37
N ARG A 336 -41.51 2.69 39.65
CA ARG A 336 -42.91 2.72 40.09
C ARG A 336 -43.28 4.16 40.44
N PRO A 337 -44.29 4.75 39.80
CA PRO A 337 -44.78 6.06 40.22
C PRO A 337 -45.29 5.97 41.67
N PRO A 338 -45.07 7.01 42.49
CA PRO A 338 -45.65 7.05 43.82
C PRO A 338 -47.19 6.93 43.73
N PRO A 339 -47.85 6.29 44.71
CA PRO A 339 -49.31 6.21 44.72
C PRO A 339 -49.87 7.63 44.65
N SER A 340 -50.69 7.89 43.63
CA SER A 340 -51.37 9.16 43.45
C SER A 340 -52.15 9.48 44.72
N ALA A 341 -51.79 10.57 45.39
CA ALA A 341 -52.58 11.10 46.49
C ALA A 341 -53.97 11.42 45.94
N ALA A 342 -54.97 10.64 46.36
CA ALA A 342 -56.36 10.92 46.08
C ALA A 342 -56.69 12.27 46.75
N GLY A 343 -56.83 13.30 45.93
CA GLY A 343 -57.47 14.56 46.30
C GLY A 343 -58.95 14.49 45.99
#